data_AF-A0A3B8TAB4-F1
#
_entry.id   AF-A0A3B8TAB4-F1
#
_cell.length_a   1.000
_cell.length_b   1.000
_cell.length_c   1.000
_cell.angle_alpha   90.00
_cell.angle_beta   90.00
_cell.angle_gamma   90.00
#
_symmetry.space_group_name_H-M   'P 1'
#
loop_
_entity.id
_entity.type
_entity.pdbx_description
1 polymer ?
#
loop_
_entity_poly.entity_id
_entity_poly.type
_entity_poly.pdbx_seq_one_letter_code
_entity_poly.pdbx_strand_id
1 'polypeptide(L)'
;MTTFWTIWISVITLGSIAGCYFLLRWTLANKTGVKEGESMGHEFDGIVEINNQLPRWWTIMFYMTIVWGLAYLALYPGLGAYKGLL
;
A
#
# COMPACT_ATOMS: atom_id res chain seq x y z
N MET A 1 -10.40 9.40 -24.82
CA MET A 1 -11.10 9.66 -23.54
C MET A 1 -11.31 11.15 -23.39
N THR A 2 -12.42 11.58 -22.78
CA THR A 2 -12.60 12.99 -22.45
C THR A 2 -11.64 13.41 -21.33
N THR A 3 -11.39 14.71 -21.21
CA THR A 3 -10.53 15.27 -20.15
C THR A 3 -11.02 14.87 -18.76
N PHE A 4 -12.34 14.89 -18.54
CA PHE A 4 -12.95 14.45 -17.28
C PHE A 4 -12.51 13.04 -16.89
N TRP A 5 -12.68 12.06 -17.78
CA TRP A 5 -12.33 10.67 -17.48
C TRP A 5 -10.82 10.47 -17.30
N THR A 6 -10.00 11.24 -18.02
CA THR A 6 -8.54 11.20 -17.87
C THR A 6 -8.11 11.64 -16.48
N ILE A 7 -8.64 12.76 -16.00
CA ILE A 7 -8.32 13.28 -14.66
C ILE A 7 -8.87 12.33 -13.59
N TRP A 8 -10.11 11.90 -13.72
CA TRP A 8 -10.77 10.99 -12.77
C TRP A 8 -9.96 9.72 -12.54
N ILE A 9 -9.58 9.03 -13.62
CA ILE A 9 -8.79 7.79 -13.54
C ILE A 9 -7.42 8.08 -12.92
N SER A 10 -6.72 9.09 -13.41
CA SER A 10 -5.35 9.39 -12.97
C SER A 10 -5.30 9.74 -11.48
N VAL A 11 -6.24 10.55 -10.99
CA VAL A 11 -6.30 10.95 -9.59
C VAL A 11 -6.64 9.77 -8.69
N ILE A 12 -7.61 8.94 -9.05
CA ILE A 12 -7.98 7.78 -8.22
C ILE A 12 -6.84 6.75 -8.20
N THR A 13 -6.20 6.48 -9.33
CA THR A 13 -5.08 5.52 -9.40
C THR A 13 -3.90 6.01 -8.57
N LEU A 14 -3.41 7.23 -8.81
CA LEU A 14 -2.26 7.77 -8.08
C LEU A 14 -2.59 8.01 -6.60
N GLY A 15 -3.81 8.46 -6.31
CA GLY A 15 -4.32 8.61 -4.94
C GLY A 15 -4.38 7.28 -4.20
N SER A 16 -4.80 6.20 -4.86
CA SER A 16 -4.81 4.85 -4.28
C SER A 16 -3.40 4.35 -3.98
N ILE A 17 -2.45 4.55 -4.91
CA ILE A 17 -1.04 4.16 -4.71
C ILE A 17 -0.44 4.94 -3.53
N ALA A 18 -0.66 6.26 -3.48
CA ALA A 18 -0.25 7.10 -2.35
C ALA A 18 -0.92 6.63 -1.04
N GLY A 19 -2.21 6.29 -1.10
CA GLY A 19 -2.96 5.72 0.00
C GLY A 19 -2.32 4.43 0.54
N CYS A 20 -1.91 3.51 -0.33
CA CYS A 20 -1.18 2.30 0.06
C CYS A 20 0.14 2.63 0.76
N TYR A 21 0.91 3.60 0.25
CA TYR A 21 2.14 4.06 0.90
C TYR A 21 1.86 4.59 2.31
N PHE A 22 0.89 5.51 2.47
CA PHE A 22 0.56 6.10 3.75
C PHE A 22 -0.02 5.08 4.73
N LEU A 23 -0.87 4.17 4.26
CA LEU A 23 -1.44 3.11 5.08
C LEU A 23 -0.35 2.18 5.60
N LEU A 24 0.55 1.72 4.73
CA LEU A 24 1.70 0.91 5.15
C LEU A 24 2.54 1.66 6.21
N ARG A 25 2.85 2.94 6.00
CA ARG A 25 3.58 3.74 6.99
C ARG A 25 2.83 3.85 8.32
N TRP A 26 1.50 3.95 8.29
CA TRP A 26 0.68 4.02 9.49
C TRP A 26 0.71 2.71 10.26
N THR A 27 0.57 1.57 9.57
CA THR A 27 0.49 0.24 10.19
C THR A 27 1.83 -0.32 10.67
N LEU A 28 2.95 0.27 10.22
CA LEU A 28 4.28 -0.07 10.74
C LEU A 28 4.54 0.45 12.16
N ALA A 29 3.74 1.39 12.66
CA ALA A 29 3.84 1.86 14.03
C ALA A 29 2.97 1.01 14.96
N ASN A 30 3.56 0.45 16.01
CA ASN A 30 2.80 -0.20 17.07
C ASN A 30 2.03 0.86 17.87
N LYS A 31 0.69 0.82 17.76
CA LYS A 31 -0.24 1.71 18.47
C LYS A 31 -1.20 0.95 19.39
N THR A 32 -0.96 -0.34 19.62
CA THR A 32 -1.90 -1.23 20.33
C THR A 32 -1.78 -1.14 21.84
N GLY A 33 -0.68 -0.56 22.36
CA GLY A 33 -0.36 -0.55 23.79
C GLY A 33 0.18 -1.89 24.31
N VAL A 34 0.26 -2.91 23.45
CA VAL A 34 0.84 -4.23 23.73
C VAL A 34 2.27 -4.26 23.19
N LYS A 35 3.20 -4.90 23.91
CA LYS A 35 4.60 -5.03 23.44
C LYS A 35 4.68 -5.95 22.23
N GLU A 36 5.75 -5.83 21.46
CA GLU A 36 5.96 -6.70 20.30
C GLU A 36 6.28 -8.13 20.74
N GLY A 37 5.70 -9.12 20.07
CA GLY A 37 5.85 -10.53 20.40
C GLY A 37 4.89 -11.05 21.47
N GLU A 38 4.10 -10.17 22.10
CA GLU A 38 3.12 -10.54 23.12
C GLU A 38 1.72 -10.80 22.50
N SER A 39 0.87 -11.52 23.24
CA SER A 39 -0.53 -11.74 22.87
C SER A 39 -1.36 -10.46 22.98
N MET A 40 -2.29 -10.26 22.04
CA MET A 40 -3.27 -9.16 22.03
C MET A 40 -4.39 -9.31 23.08
N GLY A 41 -4.35 -10.36 23.91
CA GLY A 41 -5.22 -10.54 25.08
C GLY A 41 -6.64 -11.02 24.78
N HIS A 42 -6.97 -11.24 23.51
CA HIS A 42 -8.25 -11.81 23.08
C HIS A 42 -8.00 -13.18 22.43
N GLU A 43 -8.92 -14.10 22.68
CA GLU A 43 -8.90 -15.45 22.11
C GLU A 43 -10.18 -15.69 21.33
N PHE A 44 -10.04 -16.25 20.14
CA PHE A 44 -11.15 -16.62 19.27
C PHE A 44 -10.97 -18.08 18.87
N ASP A 45 -11.80 -18.96 19.44
CA ASP A 45 -11.81 -20.40 19.10
C ASP A 45 -10.44 -21.08 19.27
N GLY A 46 -9.77 -20.84 20.41
CA GLY A 46 -8.44 -21.39 20.68
C GLY A 46 -7.29 -20.68 19.95
N ILE A 47 -7.57 -19.68 19.10
CA ILE A 47 -6.56 -18.91 18.37
C ILE A 47 -6.34 -17.57 19.05
N VAL A 48 -5.06 -17.22 19.22
CA VAL A 48 -4.61 -15.92 19.75
C VAL A 48 -3.84 -15.14 18.70
N GLU A 49 -4.02 -13.82 18.70
CA GLU A 49 -3.26 -12.92 17.85
C GLU A 49 -2.00 -12.42 18.58
N ILE A 50 -0.85 -12.57 17.94
CA ILE A 50 0.44 -12.07 18.45
C ILE A 50 0.75 -10.73 17.81
N ASN A 51 1.13 -9.75 18.63
CA ASN A 51 1.51 -8.42 18.20
C ASN A 51 2.92 -8.39 17.60
N ASN A 52 3.11 -8.97 16.42
CA ASN A 52 4.41 -8.95 15.73
C ASN A 52 4.50 -7.77 14.75
N GLN A 53 5.69 -7.19 14.62
CA GLN A 53 5.97 -6.30 13.51
C GLN A 53 5.92 -7.04 12.17
N LEU A 54 5.56 -6.32 11.11
CA LEU A 54 5.68 -6.82 9.75
C LEU A 54 7.14 -7.17 9.43
N PRO A 55 7.42 -8.32 8.80
CA PRO A 55 8.78 -8.68 8.42
C PRO A 55 9.43 -7.62 7.51
N ARG A 56 10.68 -7.24 7.80
CA ARG A 56 11.39 -6.20 7.03
C ARG A 56 11.49 -6.49 5.53
N TRP A 57 11.72 -7.75 5.17
CA TRP A 57 11.79 -8.13 3.75
C TRP A 57 10.45 -7.91 3.05
N TRP A 58 9.34 -8.19 3.75
CA TRP A 58 7.99 -8.02 3.20
C TRP A 58 7.68 -6.54 2.96
N THR A 59 8.04 -5.67 3.90
CA THR A 59 7.81 -4.23 3.78
C THR A 59 8.66 -3.61 2.67
N ILE A 60 9.92 -4.05 2.52
CA ILE A 60 10.79 -3.66 1.40
C ILE A 60 10.18 -4.11 0.07
N MET A 61 9.72 -5.36 -0.04
CA MET A 61 9.04 -5.86 -1.25
C MET A 61 7.80 -5.03 -1.58
N PHE A 62 7.00 -4.67 -0.58
CA PHE A 62 5.83 -3.81 -0.78
C PHE A 62 6.20 -2.41 -1.30
N TYR A 63 7.27 -1.80 -0.79
CA TYR A 63 7.75 -0.52 -1.34
C TYR A 63 8.27 -0.67 -2.78
N MET A 64 8.94 -1.78 -3.09
CA MET A 64 9.41 -2.03 -4.45
C MET A 64 8.25 -2.17 -5.44
N THR A 65 7.13 -2.79 -5.06
CA THR A 65 5.96 -2.87 -5.95
C THR A 65 5.29 -1.52 -6.16
N ILE A 66 5.27 -0.64 -5.16
CA ILE A 66 4.82 0.76 -5.33
C ILE A 66 5.69 1.49 -6.35
N VAL A 67 7.01 1.45 -6.17
CA VAL A 67 7.97 2.11 -7.08
C VAL A 67 7.85 1.54 -8.49
N TRP A 68 7.76 0.21 -8.61
CA TRP A 68 7.58 -0.45 -9.88
C TRP A 68 6.26 -0.06 -10.56
N GLY A 69 5.15 -0.01 -9.81
CA GLY A 69 3.86 0.42 -10.34
C GLY A 69 3.88 1.85 -10.87
N LEU A 70 4.52 2.78 -10.15
CA LEU A 70 4.71 4.16 -10.62
C LEU A 70 5.59 4.22 -11.87
N ALA A 71 6.69 3.47 -11.90
CA ALA A 71 7.56 3.39 -13.07
C ALA A 71 6.79 2.83 -14.27
N TYR A 72 6.01 1.77 -14.09
CA TYR A 72 5.22 1.16 -15.15
C TYR A 72 4.17 2.12 -15.71
N LEU A 73 3.46 2.87 -14.86
CA LEU A 73 2.49 3.88 -15.27
C LEU A 73 3.13 5.10 -15.96
N ALA A 74 4.41 5.39 -15.69
CA ALA A 74 5.16 6.38 -16.44
C ALA A 74 5.58 5.84 -17.82
N LEU A 75 5.98 4.58 -17.90
CA LEU A 75 6.46 3.99 -19.14
C LEU A 75 5.35 3.64 -20.12
N TYR A 76 4.19 3.18 -19.65
CA TYR A 76 3.12 2.60 -20.47
C TYR A 76 1.77 3.32 -20.29
N PRO A 77 0.84 3.18 -21.25
CA PRO A 77 -0.49 3.76 -21.11
C PRO A 77 -1.26 3.11 -19.94
N GLY A 78 -1.87 3.96 -19.11
CA GLY A 78 -2.61 3.52 -17.91
C GLY A 78 -3.24 4.67 -17.11
N LEU A 79 -2.70 5.88 -17.22
CA LEU A 79 -3.25 7.10 -16.61
C LEU A 79 -4.17 7.83 -17.59
N GLY A 80 -5.35 7.25 -17.85
CA GLY A 80 -6.35 7.82 -18.75
C GLY A 80 -5.84 7.94 -20.19
N ALA A 81 -5.79 9.17 -20.74
CA ALA A 81 -5.28 9.42 -22.09
C ALA A 81 -3.73 9.52 -22.18
N TYR A 82 -3.01 9.39 -21.07
CA TYR A 82 -1.54 9.37 -21.08
C TYR A 82 -1.01 8.16 -21.83
N LYS A 83 -0.09 8.40 -22.77
CA LYS A 83 0.42 7.36 -23.68
C LYS A 83 1.59 6.55 -23.13
N GLY A 84 2.25 7.02 -22.08
CA GLY A 84 3.54 6.47 -21.64
C GLY A 84 4.74 7.16 -22.31
N LEU A 85 5.94 6.77 -21.88
CA LEU A 85 7.23 7.22 -22.42
C LEU A 85 7.83 6.23 -23.44
N LEU A 86 7.41 4.96 -23.39
CA LEU A 86 7.84 3.89 -24.30
C LEU A 86 6.73 3.48 -25.25
#